data_AF-A0A7K2Y4S8-F1
#
_entry.id   AF-A0A7K2Y4S8-F1
#
_cell.length_a   1.000
_cell.length_b   1.000
_cell.length_c   1.000
_cell.angle_alpha   90.00
_cell.angle_beta   90.00
_cell.angle_gamma   90.00
#
_symmetry.space_group_name_H-M   'P 1'
#
loop_
_entity.id
_entity.type
_entity.pdbx_description
1 polymer ?
#
loop_
_entity_poly.entity_id
_entity_poly.type
_entity_poly.pdbx_seq_one_letter_code
_entity_poly.pdbx_strand_id
1 'polypeptide(L)' 'MAELTDEQWIKQNSRLGPDACKRRGLCGRCGGKAKLWWVFGGERGVVQCDLCRGTGKAK' A
#
# COMPACT_ATOMS: atom_id res chain seq x y z
N MET A 1 -21.63 -7.34 -7.98
CA MET A 1 -20.59 -6.33 -7.67
C MET A 1 -19.53 -6.46 -8.75
N ALA A 2 -19.16 -5.39 -9.45
CA ALA A 2 -18.10 -5.49 -10.47
C ALA A 2 -16.79 -5.85 -9.76
N GLU A 3 -16.20 -6.99 -10.09
CA GLU A 3 -14.88 -7.38 -9.60
C GLU A 3 -13.83 -6.41 -10.17
N LEU A 4 -12.97 -5.88 -9.30
CA LEU A 4 -11.85 -5.05 -9.75
C LEU A 4 -10.97 -5.87 -10.70
N THR A 5 -10.33 -5.22 -11.68
CA THR A 5 -9.20 -5.84 -12.41
C THR A 5 -7.95 -5.87 -11.54
N ASP A 6 -6.93 -6.64 -11.92
CA ASP A 6 -5.65 -6.69 -11.19
C ASP A 6 -5.00 -5.31 -11.11
N GLU A 7 -5.08 -4.53 -12.19
CA GLU A 7 -4.62 -3.15 -12.19
C GLU A 7 -5.39 -2.27 -11.20
N GLN A 8 -6.72 -2.39 -11.18
CA GLN A 8 -7.54 -1.64 -10.24
C GLN A 8 -7.28 -2.07 -8.78
N TRP A 9 -6.96 -3.35 -8.58
CA TRP A 9 -6.56 -3.88 -7.28
C TRP A 9 -5.24 -3.26 -6.81
N ILE A 10 -4.20 -3.26 -7.64
CA ILE A 10 -2.88 -2.70 -7.31
C ILE A 10 -2.94 -1.17 -7.15
N LYS A 11 -3.84 -0.48 -7.87
CA LYS A 11 -4.06 0.98 -7.75
C LYS A 11 -4.52 1.43 -6.35
N GLN A 12 -4.87 0.51 -5.46
CA GLN A 12 -5.12 0.81 -4.04
C GLN A 12 -3.84 1.18 -3.26
N ASN A 13 -2.66 0.73 -3.72
CA ASN A 13 -1.38 1.13 -3.13
C ASN A 13 -1.12 2.62 -3.32
N SER A 14 -0.38 3.20 -2.37
CA SER A 14 0.00 4.59 -2.45
C SER A 14 0.90 4.83 -3.67
N ARG A 15 0.60 5.90 -4.42
CA ARG A 15 1.47 6.42 -5.49
C ARG A 15 2.51 7.41 -4.98
N LEU A 16 2.54 7.66 -3.66
CA LEU A 16 3.49 8.59 -3.08
C LEU A 16 4.90 7.99 -3.09
N GLY A 17 5.84 8.75 -3.64
CA GLY A 17 7.26 8.44 -3.48
C GLY A 17 7.74 8.61 -2.02
N PRO A 18 8.88 8.02 -1.67
CA PRO A 18 9.41 8.03 -0.31
C PRO A 18 9.61 9.45 0.26
N ASP A 19 10.09 10.41 -0.53
CA ASP A 19 10.22 11.82 -0.08
C ASP A 19 8.89 12.48 0.22
N ALA A 20 7.85 12.21 -0.58
CA ALA A 20 6.51 12.73 -0.33
C ALA A 20 5.92 12.11 0.93
N CYS A 21 6.16 10.83 1.19
CA CYS A 21 5.78 10.16 2.43
C CYS A 21 6.50 10.77 3.63
N LYS A 22 7.82 10.99 3.54
CA LYS A 22 8.62 11.61 4.60
C LYS A 22 8.12 13.00 4.96
N ARG A 23 7.88 13.87 3.97
CA ARG A 23 7.32 15.22 4.18
C ARG A 23 5.94 15.21 4.84
N ARG A 24 5.17 14.13 4.68
CA ARG A 24 3.81 13.98 5.22
C ARG A 24 3.76 13.16 6.53
N GLY A 25 4.90 12.71 7.06
CA GLY A 25 4.95 11.83 8.24
C GLY A 25 4.31 10.45 7.99
N LEU A 26 4.21 10.04 6.73
CA LEU A 26 3.64 8.75 6.33
C LEU A 26 4.72 7.70 6.17
N CYS A 27 4.34 6.44 6.36
CA CYS A 27 5.20 5.30 6.11
C CYS A 27 5.69 5.33 4.66
N GLY A 28 7.01 5.33 4.44
CA GLY A 28 7.61 5.37 3.10
C GLY A 28 7.27 4.16 2.22
N ARG A 29 6.83 3.04 2.81
CA ARG A 29 6.50 1.81 2.08
C ARG A 29 5.02 1.71 1.68
N CYS A 30 4.09 1.89 2.61
CA CYS A 30 2.66 1.82 2.30
C CYS A 30 2.03 3.20 2.01
N GLY A 31 2.82 4.27 2.11
CA GLY A 31 2.39 5.65 1.89
C GLY A 31 1.14 6.03 2.67
N GLY A 32 1.07 5.63 3.95
CA GLY A 32 -0.06 5.95 4.83
C GLY A 32 -1.13 4.86 4.94
N LYS A 33 -1.11 3.85 4.08
CA LYS A 33 -2.24 2.89 3.96
C LYS A 33 -2.27 1.78 4.99
N ALA A 34 -1.21 1.61 5.78
CA ALA A 34 -1.02 0.51 6.74
C ALA A 34 -1.01 -0.92 6.15
N LYS A 35 -1.38 -1.09 4.89
CA LYS A 35 -1.48 -2.35 4.15
C LYS A 35 -0.92 -2.19 2.74
N LEU A 36 -0.62 -3.32 2.10
CA LEU A 36 -0.14 -3.42 0.72
C LEU A 36 -1.02 -4.40 -0.03
N TRP A 37 -1.47 -4.00 -1.21
CA TRP A 37 -2.26 -4.83 -2.11
C TRP A 37 -1.32 -5.44 -3.15
N TRP A 38 -1.38 -6.75 -3.32
CA TRP A 38 -0.51 -7.45 -4.26
C TRP A 38 -1.33 -8.36 -5.16
N VAL A 39 -0.76 -8.65 -6.32
CA VAL A 39 -1.23 -9.66 -7.27
C VAL A 39 -0.04 -10.51 -7.66
N PHE A 40 -0.16 -11.83 -7.55
CA PHE A 40 0.89 -12.76 -7.92
C PHE A 40 0.25 -14.10 -8.32
N GLY A 41 0.67 -14.69 -9.44
CA GLY A 41 0.18 -16.00 -9.88
C GLY A 41 -1.33 -16.09 -10.16
N GLY A 42 -2.00 -14.97 -10.46
CA GLY A 42 -3.46 -14.91 -10.60
C GLY A 42 -4.22 -14.78 -9.28
N GLU A 43 -3.52 -14.73 -8.15
CA GLU A 43 -4.09 -14.49 -6.85
C GLU A 43 -3.94 -13.02 -6.44
N ARG A 44 -4.88 -12.55 -5.63
CA ARG A 44 -4.88 -11.20 -5.05
C ARG A 44 -4.85 -11.32 -3.54
N GLY A 45 -4.04 -10.47 -2.92
CA GLY A 45 -4.00 -10.43 -1.46
C GLY A 45 -3.74 -9.04 -0.91
N VAL A 46 -3.91 -8.96 0.40
CA VAL A 46 -3.60 -7.79 1.20
C VAL A 46 -2.72 -8.23 2.35
N VAL A 47 -1.55 -7.62 2.50
CA VAL A 47 -0.67 -7.84 3.65
C VAL A 47 -0.56 -6.57 4.46
N GLN A 48 -0.42 -6.72 5.78
CA GLN A 48 -0.08 -5.60 6.64
C GLN A 48 1.30 -5.07 6.27
N CYS A 49 1.46 -3.75 6.27
CA CYS A 49 2.77 -3.14 6.07
C CYS A 49 3.66 -3.47 7.28
N ASP A 50 4.71 -4.22 7.03
CA ASP A 50 5.74 -4.62 7.98
C ASP A 50 6.57 -3.43 8.50
N LEU A 51 6.86 -2.44 7.65
CA LEU A 51 7.69 -1.28 8.00
C LEU A 51 7.04 -0.46 9.12
N CYS A 52 5.76 -0.11 8.95
CA CYS A 52 5.02 0.66 9.94
C CYS A 52 4.19 -0.22 10.89
N ARG A 53 4.27 -1.56 10.76
CA ARG A 53 3.47 -2.54 11.51
C ARG A 53 1.98 -2.17 11.57
N GLY A 54 1.42 -1.75 10.45
CA GLY A 54 0.00 -1.39 10.36
C GLY A 54 -0.38 0.00 10.90
N THR A 55 0.57 0.84 11.29
CA THR A 55 0.26 2.21 11.77
C THR A 55 0.07 3.23 10.65
N GLY A 56 0.58 2.95 9.45
CA GLY A 56 0.59 3.89 8.33
C GLY A 56 1.54 5.09 8.49
N LYS A 57 2.18 5.26 9.65
CA LYS A 57 3.03 6.42 9.95
C LYS A 57 4.51 6.13 9.65
N ALA A 58 5.27 7.20 9.47
CA ALA A 58 6.73 7.10 9.45
C ALA A 58 7.20 6.53 10.81
N LYS A 59 8.20 5.65 10.75
CA LYS A 59 8.94 5.18 11.92
C LYS A 59 10.21 5.98 12.09
#